data_AF-E4WLK7-F1
#
_entry.id   AF-E4WLK7-F1
#
_cell.length_a   1.000
_cell.length_b   1.000
_cell.length_c   1.000
_cell.angle_alpha   90.00
_cell.angle_beta   90.00
_cell.angle_gamma   90.00
#
_symmetry.space_group_name_H-M   'P 1'
#
loop_
_entity.id
_entity.type
_entity.pdbx_description
1 polymer ?
#
loop_
_entity_poly.entity_id
_entity_poly.type
_entity_poly.pdbx_seq_one_letter_code
_entity_poly.pdbx_strand_id
1 'polypeptide(L)'
;MLDRPDGTIAIQYGLRKLTFKVFDKLTDIDQGQIVDNKRLGAVLKFAQEKQQEFEQQQTRSRSKKAPKRTAQQRAIRQLEAINPVLVHPEQFKPSTRKKP
;
A
#
# COMPACT_ATOMS: atom_id res chain seq x y z
N MET A 1 21.46 51.78 -7.86
CA MET A 1 21.79 50.73 -8.84
C MET A 1 21.88 51.41 -10.18
N LEU A 2 23.02 51.29 -10.86
CA LEU A 2 23.19 51.86 -12.20
C LEU A 2 23.14 50.71 -13.19
N ASP A 3 22.17 50.76 -14.10
CA ASP A 3 22.08 49.86 -15.24
C ASP A 3 22.74 50.54 -16.42
N ARG A 4 23.79 49.91 -16.94
CA ARG A 4 24.58 50.44 -18.05
C ARG A 4 24.04 49.85 -19.35
N PRO A 5 24.22 50.53 -20.49
CA PRO A 5 23.72 50.03 -21.78
C PRO A 5 24.33 48.67 -22.21
N ASP A 6 25.40 48.22 -21.55
CA ASP A 6 26.04 46.92 -21.73
C ASP A 6 25.42 45.81 -20.84
N GLY A 7 24.39 46.12 -20.03
CA GLY A 7 23.74 45.20 -19.11
C GLY A 7 24.50 44.94 -17.81
N THR A 8 25.60 45.67 -17.57
CA THR A 8 26.39 45.50 -16.34
C THR A 8 25.77 46.27 -15.19
N ILE A 9 25.32 45.54 -14.17
CA ILE A 9 24.77 46.14 -12.95
C ILE A 9 25.91 46.59 -12.03
N ALA A 10 25.87 47.85 -11.59
CA ALA A 10 26.75 48.35 -10.54
C ALA A 10 25.95 48.81 -9.31
N ILE A 11 26.35 48.33 -8.13
CA ILE A 11 25.86 48.84 -6.84
C ILE A 11 26.87 49.87 -6.32
N GLN A 12 26.40 51.08 -6.08
CA GLN A 12 27.22 52.22 -5.66
C GLN A 12 26.55 52.96 -4.51
N TYR A 13 27.35 53.52 -3.61
CA TYR A 13 26.92 54.45 -2.56
C TYR A 13 27.85 55.68 -2.59
N GLY A 14 27.29 56.84 -2.92
CA GLY A 14 28.10 58.02 -3.28
C GLY A 14 29.01 57.74 -4.47
N LEU A 15 30.31 58.03 -4.33
CA LEU A 15 31.34 57.78 -5.35
C LEU A 15 32.04 56.40 -5.21
N ARG A 16 31.58 55.54 -4.29
CA ARG A 16 32.21 54.25 -4.01
C ARG A 16 31.42 53.10 -4.60
N LYS A 17 32.12 52.21 -5.31
CA LYS A 17 31.56 50.96 -5.84
C LYS A 17 31.57 49.89 -4.76
N LEU A 18 30.42 49.27 -4.50
CA LEU A 18 30.28 48.20 -3.53
C LEU A 18 30.49 46.85 -4.20
N THR A 19 31.20 45.95 -3.52
CA THR A 19 31.32 44.55 -3.92
C THR A 19 30.01 43.83 -3.63
N PHE A 20 29.49 43.11 -4.62
CA PHE A 20 28.31 42.28 -4.45
C PHE A 20 28.54 40.95 -5.16
N LYS A 21 27.82 39.92 -4.70
CA LYS A 21 27.76 38.62 -5.36
C LYS A 21 26.32 38.41 -5.81
N VAL A 22 26.13 38.02 -7.06
CA VAL A 22 24.83 37.57 -7.54
C VAL A 22 24.54 36.24 -6.88
N PHE A 23 23.52 36.21 -6.03
CA PHE A 23 23.00 34.96 -5.50
C PHE A 23 22.10 34.34 -6.56
N ASP A 24 22.56 33.22 -7.13
CA ASP A 24 21.69 32.37 -7.92
C ASP A 24 20.72 31.64 -6.97
N LYS A 25 19.42 31.94 -7.10
CA LYS A 25 18.38 31.32 -6.27
C LYS A 25 17.90 30.00 -6.88
N LEU A 26 18.39 29.64 -8.06
CA LEU A 26 18.19 28.32 -8.65
C LEU A 26 19.20 27.36 -8.02
N THR A 27 19.06 27.09 -6.72
CA THR A 27 19.46 25.76 -6.25
C THR A 27 18.72 24.76 -7.12
N ASP A 28 19.41 23.78 -7.72
CA ASP A 28 18.81 22.70 -8.50
C ASP A 28 17.72 22.01 -7.68
N ILE A 29 16.50 22.54 -7.75
CA ILE A 29 15.33 21.91 -7.19
C ILE A 29 15.08 20.75 -8.13
N ASP A 30 15.31 19.53 -7.65
CA ASP A 30 14.99 18.32 -8.37
C ASP A 30 13.49 18.31 -8.67
N GLN A 31 13.14 18.76 -9.87
CA GLN A 31 11.77 18.85 -10.34
C GLN A 31 11.11 17.46 -10.37
N GLY A 32 11.90 16.38 -10.45
CA GLY A 32 11.44 15.00 -10.34
C GLY A 32 10.75 14.76 -9.00
N GLN A 33 11.37 15.15 -7.88
CA GLN A 33 10.78 14.98 -6.55
C GLN A 33 9.45 15.74 -6.38
N ILE A 34 9.33 16.93 -6.95
CA ILE A 34 8.09 17.72 -6.89
C ILE A 34 6.98 17.05 -7.69
N VAL A 35 7.29 16.55 -8.89
CA VAL A 35 6.33 15.87 -9.75
C VAL A 35 5.89 14.55 -9.14
N ASP A 36 6.82 13.79 -8.54
CA ASP A 36 6.52 12.53 -7.89
C ASP A 36 5.68 12.72 -6.64
N ASN A 37 5.92 13.76 -5.84
CA ASN A 37 5.05 14.12 -4.72
C ASN A 37 3.62 14.49 -5.17
N LYS A 38 3.48 15.20 -6.30
CA LYS A 38 2.17 15.52 -6.88
C LYS A 38 1.44 14.26 -7.38
N ARG A 39 2.15 13.36 -8.06
CA ARG A 39 1.62 12.07 -8.52
C ARG A 39 1.22 11.18 -7.35
N LEU A 40 2.04 11.12 -6.31
CA LEU A 40 1.76 10.41 -5.07
C LEU A 40 0.48 10.94 -4.41
N GLY A 41 0.27 12.26 -4.37
CA GLY A 41 -0.96 12.86 -3.87
C GLY A 41 -2.21 12.37 -4.60
N ALA A 42 -2.17 12.26 -5.93
CA ALA A 42 -3.29 11.75 -6.72
C ALA A 42 -3.58 10.26 -6.44
N VAL A 43 -2.52 9.44 -6.33
CA VAL A 43 -2.61 8.01 -6.00
C VAL A 43 -3.18 7.80 -4.59
N LEU A 44 -2.73 8.58 -3.61
CA LEU A 44 -3.22 8.51 -2.23
C LEU A 44 -4.70 8.92 -2.14
N LYS A 45 -5.11 9.95 -2.88
CA LYS A 45 -6.52 10.35 -2.95
C LYS A 45 -7.40 9.23 -3.53
N PHE A 46 -6.95 8.62 -4.63
CA PHE A 46 -7.64 7.47 -5.21
C PHE A 46 -7.74 6.29 -4.22
N ALA A 47 -6.64 5.98 -3.52
CA ALA A 47 -6.64 4.93 -2.51
C ALA A 47 -7.62 5.23 -1.35
N GLN A 48 -7.70 6.49 -0.92
CA GLN A 48 -8.62 6.95 0.10
C GLN A 48 -10.09 6.81 -0.35
N GLU A 49 -10.42 7.24 -1.57
CA GLU A 49 -11.76 7.10 -2.15
C GLU A 49 -12.20 5.62 -2.18
N LYS A 50 -11.30 4.72 -2.58
CA LYS A 50 -11.57 3.27 -2.56
C LYS A 50 -11.79 2.70 -1.16
N GLN A 51 -11.01 3.17 -0.18
CA GLN A 51 -11.22 2.74 1.20
C GLN A 51 -12.58 3.20 1.74
N GLN A 52 -12.98 4.45 1.45
CA GLN A 52 -14.30 4.98 1.84
C GLN A 52 -15.44 4.20 1.16
N GLU A 53 -15.30 3.88 -0.12
CA GLU A 53 -16.26 3.04 -0.86
C GLU A 53 -16.46 1.69 -0.16
N PHE A 54 -15.37 1.00 0.24
CA PHE A 54 -15.45 -0.27 0.95
C PHE A 54 -16.01 -0.15 2.38
N GLU A 55 -15.80 0.97 3.05
CA GLU A 55 -16.38 1.25 4.36
C GLU A 55 -17.90 1.47 4.26
N GLN A 56 -18.35 2.26 3.29
CA GLN A 56 -19.77 2.48 3.01
C GLN A 56 -20.49 1.17 2.68
N GLN A 57 -19.85 0.32 1.88
CA GLN A 57 -20.39 -1.00 1.52
C GLN A 57 -20.30 -2.03 2.67
N GLN A 58 -19.67 -1.69 3.81
CA GLN A 58 -19.34 -2.60 4.92
C GLN A 58 -18.56 -3.87 4.50
N THR A 59 -17.92 -3.84 3.33
CA THR A 59 -17.16 -4.96 2.75
C THR A 59 -15.69 -4.96 3.15
N ARG A 60 -15.25 -3.97 3.96
CA ARG A 60 -13.89 -3.90 4.51
C ARG A 60 -13.49 -5.15 5.31
N SER A 61 -14.47 -5.84 5.90
CA SER A 61 -14.20 -7.06 6.67
C SER A 61 -13.99 -8.28 5.78
N ARG A 62 -13.02 -9.12 6.16
CA ARG A 62 -12.80 -10.42 5.50
C ARG A 62 -14.07 -11.25 5.54
N SER A 63 -14.40 -11.92 4.42
CA SER A 63 -15.54 -12.83 4.32
C SER A 63 -15.57 -13.83 5.48
N LYS A 64 -16.67 -13.81 6.24
CA LYS A 64 -16.93 -14.76 7.35
C LYS A 64 -17.56 -16.07 6.86
N LYS A 65 -17.88 -16.18 5.57
CA LYS A 65 -18.58 -17.35 4.98
C LYS A 65 -17.66 -18.55 4.80
N ALA A 66 -16.36 -18.34 4.67
CA ALA A 66 -15.41 -19.43 4.51
C ALA A 66 -15.10 -20.11 5.86
N PRO A 67 -15.16 -21.44 5.97
CA PRO A 67 -14.82 -22.14 7.20
C PRO A 67 -13.34 -21.91 7.55
N LYS A 68 -13.07 -21.55 8.80
CA LYS A 68 -11.69 -21.38 9.30
C LYS A 68 -10.95 -22.72 9.25
N ARG A 69 -9.65 -22.71 8.95
CA ARG A 69 -8.80 -23.93 8.94
C ARG A 69 -8.92 -24.74 10.23
N THR A 70 -8.97 -24.06 11.38
CA THR A 70 -9.16 -24.70 12.70
C THR A 70 -10.54 -25.31 12.87
N ALA A 71 -11.60 -24.71 12.31
CA ALA A 71 -12.95 -25.26 12.32
C ALA A 71 -13.05 -26.50 11.42
N GLN A 72 -12.38 -26.50 10.27
CA GLN A 72 -12.29 -27.65 9.37
C GLN A 72 -11.62 -28.84 10.05
N GLN A 73 -10.47 -28.63 10.71
CA GLN A 73 -9.78 -29.70 11.45
C GLN A 73 -10.61 -30.28 12.60
N ARG A 74 -11.38 -29.44 13.31
CA ARG A 74 -12.31 -29.91 14.33
C ARG A 74 -13.43 -30.76 13.74
N ALA A 75 -14.01 -30.34 12.61
CA ALA A 75 -15.03 -31.11 11.92
C ALA A 75 -14.50 -32.48 11.45
N ILE A 76 -13.28 -32.52 10.89
CA ILE A 76 -12.62 -33.78 10.50
C ILE A 76 -12.44 -34.70 11.72
N ARG A 77 -11.92 -34.19 12.85
CA ARG A 77 -11.76 -34.99 14.08
C ARG A 77 -13.09 -35.50 14.64
N GLN A 78 -14.16 -34.72 14.54
CA GLN A 78 -15.50 -35.15 14.94
C GLN A 78 -16.00 -36.29 14.06
N LEU A 79 -15.78 -36.21 12.74
CA LEU A 79 -16.12 -37.29 11.81
C LEU A 79 -15.31 -38.56 12.11
N GLU A 80 -14.01 -38.44 12.38
CA GLU A 80 -13.16 -39.57 12.80
C GLU A 80 -13.67 -40.24 14.08
N ALA A 81 -14.14 -39.45 15.06
CA ALA A 81 -14.66 -39.98 16.32
C ALA A 81 -16.00 -40.71 16.17
N ILE A 82 -16.84 -40.30 15.22
CA ILE A 82 -18.12 -40.97 14.92
C ILE A 82 -17.85 -42.29 14.21
N ASN A 83 -17.08 -42.23 13.13
CA ASN A 83 -16.71 -43.40 12.36
C ASN A 83 -15.46 -43.09 11.52
N PRO A 84 -14.33 -43.78 11.73
CA PRO A 84 -13.09 -43.52 11.01
C PRO A 84 -13.24 -43.69 9.49
N VAL A 85 -14.21 -44.48 9.02
CA VAL A 85 -14.49 -44.71 7.59
C VAL A 85 -14.96 -43.44 6.87
N LEU A 86 -15.56 -42.48 7.60
CA LEU A 86 -16.05 -41.22 7.02
C LEU A 86 -14.92 -40.29 6.58
N VAL A 87 -13.72 -40.46 7.17
CA VAL A 87 -12.54 -39.65 6.83
C VAL A 87 -11.52 -40.48 6.04
N HIS A 88 -11.38 -41.76 6.39
CA HIS A 88 -10.44 -42.67 5.76
C HIS A 88 -11.17 -43.92 5.22
N PRO A 89 -11.90 -43.81 4.09
CA PRO A 89 -12.69 -44.91 3.56
C PRO A 89 -11.83 -46.11 3.16
N GLU A 90 -10.60 -45.87 2.70
CA GLU A 90 -9.63 -46.89 2.29
C GLU A 90 -9.20 -47.84 3.43
N GLN A 91 -9.39 -47.43 4.69
CA GLN A 91 -9.00 -48.24 5.84
C GLN A 91 -10.08 -49.25 6.24
N PHE A 92 -11.29 -49.14 5.69
CA PHE A 92 -12.39 -50.02 6.05
C PHE A 92 -12.20 -51.43 5.49
N LYS A 93 -12.28 -52.45 6.36
CA LYS A 93 -12.29 -53.86 5.97
C LYS A 93 -13.58 -54.53 6.44
N PRO A 94 -14.46 -54.98 5.52
CA PRO A 94 -15.71 -55.63 5.91
C PRO A 94 -15.45 -57.00 6.55
N SER A 95 -16.27 -57.37 7.53
CA SER A 95 -16.22 -58.69 8.16
C SER A 95 -16.72 -59.76 7.18
N THR A 96 -15.92 -60.80 6.95
CA THR A 96 -16.26 -61.94 6.08
C THR A 96 -16.95 -63.09 6.82
N ARG A 97 -17.20 -62.96 8.12
CA ARG A 97 -17.87 -64.00 8.91
C ARG A 97 -19.36 -64.07 8.56
N LYS A 98 -19.80 -65.22 8.02
CA LYS A 98 -21.23 -65.54 7.92
C LYS A 98 -21.80 -65.72 9.33
N LYS A 99 -22.96 -65.10 9.61
CA LYS A 99 -23.71 -65.35 10.84
C LYS A 99 -24.13 -66.83 10.89
N PRO A 100 -24.07 -67.48 12.08
CA PRO A 100 -24.56 -68.85 12.26
C PRO A 100 -26.06 -68.96 12.01
#